data_AF-A0A6M0A3X1-F1
#
_entry.id   AF-A0A6M0A3X1-F1
#
_cell.length_a   1.000
_cell.length_b   1.000
_cell.length_c   1.000
_cell.angle_alpha   90.00
_cell.angle_beta   90.00
_cell.angle_gamma   90.00
#
_symmetry.space_group_name_H-M   'P 1'
#
loop_
_entity.id
_entity.type
_entity.pdbx_description
1 polymer ?
#
loop_
_entity_poly.entity_id
_entity_poly.type
_entity_poly.pdbx_seq_one_letter_code
_entity_poly.pdbx_strand_id
1 'polypeptide(L)'
;MPYSLVLNLIPKYPIPTGYLTGRHLHALFLTLVSSVDKNLGDRLHESTGNKPFTVSPLQTKKNQSKNRDYTIQWQHKKFIPANTNCWWRISLLDDNLFGELTQLWLNINPDQSCHLGPANLNIISILNTPKSNQPWVGSFSYQEIYENASESQRIITLNFATPTCFRQGSYDTPMPTKDCVFNSLLNRWDKYSEMEFFEIPLESIYPSYIDINTEIVTDSRSKFIGVVGEVTYRIFGDIEPEKIKQINALADFAIYCGLGRKTPMGMGMTRRLNYKE
;
A
#
# COMPACT_ATOMS: atom_id res chain seq x y z
N MET A 1 12.82 8.44 -4.87
CA MET A 1 12.41 7.89 -3.57
C MET A 1 10.98 7.37 -3.64
N PRO A 2 10.61 6.36 -2.84
CA PRO A 2 9.22 5.93 -2.70
C PRO A 2 8.40 6.96 -1.90
N TYR A 3 7.15 7.13 -2.31
CA TYR A 3 6.18 8.03 -1.67
C TYR A 3 4.93 7.26 -1.28
N SER A 4 4.38 7.58 -0.12
CA SER A 4 3.03 7.19 0.31
C SER A 4 2.25 8.46 0.59
N LEU A 5 1.36 8.79 -0.34
CA LEU A 5 0.57 10.02 -0.35
C LEU A 5 -0.86 9.73 0.07
N VAL A 6 -1.47 10.65 0.81
CA VAL A 6 -2.91 10.60 1.11
C VAL A 6 -3.58 11.82 0.52
N LEU A 7 -4.50 11.58 -0.42
CA LEU A 7 -5.36 12.59 -1.01
C LEU A 7 -6.65 12.67 -0.20
N ASN A 8 -6.98 13.86 0.30
CA ASN A 8 -8.29 14.13 0.90
C ASN A 8 -9.25 14.60 -0.18
N LEU A 9 -10.40 13.96 -0.28
CA LEU A 9 -11.34 14.06 -1.39
C LEU A 9 -12.74 14.35 -0.87
N ILE A 10 -13.53 15.11 -1.62
CA ILE A 10 -14.98 15.22 -1.43
C ILE A 10 -15.70 14.90 -2.76
N PRO A 11 -16.61 13.91 -2.80
CA PRO A 11 -17.43 13.67 -3.97
C PRO A 11 -18.56 14.72 -4.08
N LYS A 12 -18.71 15.34 -5.25
CA LYS A 12 -19.80 16.28 -5.55
C LYS A 12 -21.16 15.56 -5.72
N TYR A 13 -21.14 14.32 -6.20
CA TYR A 13 -22.32 13.46 -6.34
C TYR A 13 -22.10 12.12 -5.61
N PRO A 14 -23.17 11.39 -5.23
CA PRO A 14 -23.02 10.10 -4.58
C PRO A 14 -22.21 9.10 -5.43
N ILE A 15 -21.31 8.35 -4.80
CA ILE A 15 -20.53 7.29 -5.44
C ILE A 15 -21.25 5.95 -5.24
N PRO A 16 -21.80 5.32 -6.31
CA PRO A 16 -22.44 4.01 -6.18
C PRO A 16 -21.44 2.92 -5.79
N THR A 17 -21.90 1.91 -5.05
CA THR A 17 -21.06 0.79 -4.56
C THR A 17 -20.29 0.07 -5.68
N GLY A 18 -20.90 -0.05 -6.87
CA GLY A 18 -20.28 -0.67 -8.04
C GLY A 18 -18.99 0.01 -8.51
N TYR A 19 -18.77 1.29 -8.18
CA TYR A 19 -17.59 2.06 -8.55
C TYR A 19 -16.54 2.16 -7.44
N LEU A 20 -16.78 1.55 -6.27
CA LEU A 20 -15.87 1.59 -5.12
C LEU A 20 -14.92 0.39 -5.05
N THR A 21 -14.80 -0.37 -6.15
CA THR A 21 -13.92 -1.52 -6.24
C THR A 21 -12.48 -1.10 -6.55
N GLY A 22 -11.51 -1.96 -6.21
CA GLY A 22 -10.10 -1.78 -6.56
C GLY A 22 -9.82 -1.47 -8.04
N ARG A 23 -10.56 -2.10 -8.96
CA ARG A 23 -10.44 -1.84 -10.41
C ARG A 23 -10.74 -0.38 -10.77
N HIS A 24 -11.79 0.18 -10.20
CA HIS A 24 -12.22 1.55 -10.47
C HIS A 24 -11.25 2.57 -9.86
N LEU A 25 -10.69 2.30 -8.68
CA LEU A 25 -9.66 3.15 -8.07
C LEU A 25 -8.33 3.07 -8.83
N HIS A 26 -7.96 1.90 -9.32
CA HIS A 26 -6.83 1.74 -10.24
C HIS A 26 -7.04 2.55 -11.53
N ALA A 27 -8.22 2.44 -12.14
CA ALA A 27 -8.56 3.22 -13.34
C ALA A 27 -8.54 4.73 -13.05
N LEU A 28 -9.11 5.17 -11.92
CA LEU A 28 -9.06 6.56 -11.48
C LEU A 28 -7.61 7.07 -11.40
N PHE A 29 -6.69 6.29 -10.82
CA PHE A 29 -5.28 6.69 -10.76
C PHE A 29 -4.69 6.85 -12.17
N LEU A 30 -4.90 5.88 -13.06
CA LEU A 30 -4.38 5.97 -14.43
C LEU A 30 -5.00 7.12 -15.23
N THR A 31 -6.30 7.40 -15.04
CA THR A 31 -6.96 8.55 -15.66
C THR A 31 -6.38 9.87 -15.15
N LEU A 32 -6.11 9.97 -13.85
CA LEU A 32 -5.44 11.13 -13.26
C LEU A 32 -4.07 11.34 -13.92
N VAL A 33 -3.23 10.30 -13.96
CA VAL A 33 -1.92 10.37 -14.62
C VAL A 33 -2.07 10.79 -16.09
N SER A 34 -2.95 10.12 -16.83
CA SER A 34 -3.14 10.35 -18.27
C SER A 34 -3.68 11.74 -18.60
N SER A 35 -4.36 12.40 -17.66
CA SER A 35 -4.86 13.76 -17.85
C SER A 35 -3.76 14.83 -17.88
N VAL A 36 -2.57 14.47 -17.41
CA VAL A 36 -1.38 15.34 -17.37
C VAL A 36 -0.30 14.83 -18.30
N ASP A 37 -0.08 13.51 -18.32
CA ASP A 37 0.86 12.84 -19.22
C ASP A 37 0.26 11.50 -19.68
N LYS A 38 -0.24 11.50 -20.91
CA LYS A 38 -0.84 10.32 -21.54
C LYS A 38 0.18 9.19 -21.74
N ASN A 39 1.41 9.51 -22.15
CA ASN A 39 2.45 8.50 -22.41
C ASN A 39 2.84 7.79 -21.12
N LEU A 40 2.94 8.53 -20.01
CA LEU A 40 3.16 7.95 -18.70
C LEU A 40 1.99 7.05 -18.28
N GLY A 41 0.76 7.50 -18.49
CA GLY A 41 -0.45 6.72 -18.23
C GLY A 41 -0.46 5.38 -18.96
N ASP A 42 -0.14 5.38 -20.25
CA ASP A 42 -0.06 4.18 -21.09
C ASP A 42 1.06 3.24 -20.60
N ARG A 43 2.25 3.78 -20.29
CA ARG A 43 3.38 3.01 -19.72
C ARG A 43 3.01 2.33 -18.40
N LEU A 44 2.34 3.04 -17.50
CA LEU A 44 1.87 2.49 -16.23
C LEU A 44 0.77 1.45 -16.41
N HIS A 45 -0.09 1.63 -17.42
CA HIS A 45 -1.15 0.68 -17.75
C HIS A 45 -0.58 -0.65 -18.25
N GLU A 46 0.34 -0.58 -19.22
CA GLU A 46 0.97 -1.73 -19.88
C GLU A 46 1.97 -2.48 -19.00
N SER A 47 2.53 -1.83 -17.97
CA SER A 47 3.45 -2.46 -17.02
C SER A 47 2.90 -3.77 -16.45
N THR A 48 3.54 -4.88 -16.77
CA THR A 48 3.20 -6.22 -16.25
C THR A 48 4.01 -6.56 -14.99
N GLY A 49 3.39 -7.32 -14.07
CA GLY A 49 4.05 -7.77 -12.84
C GLY A 49 3.94 -6.75 -11.70
N ASN A 50 5.04 -6.54 -10.97
CA ASN A 50 5.13 -5.52 -9.92
C ASN A 50 5.03 -4.14 -10.58
N LYS A 51 3.87 -3.47 -10.49
CA LYS A 51 3.69 -2.10 -10.97
C LYS A 51 4.35 -1.10 -10.00
N PRO A 52 4.83 0.07 -10.47
CA PRO A 52 5.57 1.04 -9.64
C PRO A 52 4.66 1.87 -8.72
N PHE A 53 3.43 1.42 -8.48
CA PHE A 53 2.48 2.12 -7.64
C PHE A 53 1.54 1.18 -6.91
N THR A 54 0.95 1.68 -5.83
CA THR A 54 -0.17 1.05 -5.13
C THR A 54 -1.28 2.07 -4.89
N VAL A 55 -2.52 1.60 -4.78
CA VAL A 55 -3.65 2.44 -4.39
C VAL A 55 -4.39 1.75 -3.26
N SER A 56 -4.99 2.49 -2.34
CA SER A 56 -5.86 1.93 -1.29
C SER A 56 -7.33 1.92 -1.72
N PRO A 57 -8.20 1.21 -0.99
CA PRO A 57 -9.63 1.49 -0.98
C PRO A 57 -9.89 2.90 -0.46
N LEU A 58 -10.97 3.53 -0.92
CA LEU A 58 -11.43 4.84 -0.46
C LEU A 58 -11.95 4.75 0.98
N GLN A 59 -11.68 5.75 1.80
CA GLN A 59 -12.00 5.73 3.23
C GLN A 59 -12.94 6.88 3.56
N THR A 60 -14.04 6.64 4.25
CA THR A 60 -15.08 7.66 4.53
C THR A 60 -15.22 8.04 6.00
N LYS A 61 -14.56 7.30 6.90
CA LYS A 61 -14.58 7.59 8.34
C LYS A 61 -13.25 8.20 8.76
N LYS A 62 -13.30 9.26 9.56
CA LYS A 62 -12.21 9.56 10.50
C LYS A 62 -12.25 8.44 11.54
N ASN A 63 -11.20 7.63 11.63
CA ASN A 63 -11.03 6.50 12.54
C ASN A 63 -11.86 6.63 13.82
N GLN A 64 -13.03 5.99 13.84
CA GLN A 64 -13.80 5.74 15.06
C GLN A 64 -13.88 4.24 15.22
N SER A 65 -12.78 3.66 15.68
CA SER A 65 -12.84 2.51 16.55
C SER A 65 -12.03 2.84 17.79
N LYS A 66 -12.67 2.72 18.95
CA LYS A 66 -12.06 2.92 20.28
C LYS A 66 -11.21 1.72 20.71
N ASN A 67 -11.05 0.71 19.86
CA ASN A 67 -10.21 -0.45 20.09
C ASN A 67 -9.18 -0.59 18.97
N ARG A 68 -8.20 -1.47 19.19
CA ARG A 68 -7.02 -1.80 18.36
C ARG A 68 -7.33 -2.27 16.92
N ASP A 69 -8.25 -1.61 16.21
CA ASP A 69 -8.53 -1.88 14.81
C ASP A 69 -7.44 -1.23 13.98
N TYR A 70 -6.37 -1.98 13.77
CA TYR A 70 -5.34 -1.67 12.79
C TYR A 70 -5.85 -1.85 11.34
N THR A 71 -7.09 -2.30 11.16
CA THR A 71 -7.79 -2.45 9.90
C THR A 71 -8.40 -1.14 9.39
N ILE A 72 -8.34 -0.91 8.07
CA ILE A 72 -9.07 0.18 7.40
C ILE A 72 -10.31 -0.36 6.68
N GLN A 73 -11.19 0.50 6.17
CA GLN A 73 -12.35 0.03 5.43
C GLN A 73 -11.96 -0.42 4.01
N TRP A 74 -11.92 -1.71 3.72
CA TRP A 74 -11.62 -2.21 2.36
C TRP A 74 -12.83 -2.46 1.46
N GLN A 75 -14.04 -2.47 2.02
CA GLN A 75 -15.29 -2.68 1.27
C GLN A 75 -16.37 -1.67 1.65
N HIS A 76 -17.13 -1.24 0.65
CA HIS A 76 -18.27 -0.36 0.80
C HIS A 76 -19.56 -1.11 0.48
N LYS A 77 -20.31 -1.48 1.53
CA LYS A 77 -21.62 -2.13 1.38
C LYS A 77 -22.73 -1.15 0.98
N LYS A 78 -22.48 0.15 1.16
CA LYS A 78 -23.39 1.25 0.82
C LYS A 78 -22.67 2.27 -0.05
N PHE A 79 -23.43 3.02 -0.83
CA PHE A 79 -22.90 4.13 -1.61
C PHE A 79 -22.28 5.18 -0.67
N ILE A 80 -21.36 5.98 -1.19
CA ILE A 80 -20.79 7.11 -0.46
C ILE A 80 -21.61 8.35 -0.83
N PRO A 81 -22.26 9.04 0.14
CA PRO A 81 -23.03 10.26 -0.16
C PRO A 81 -22.16 11.39 -0.72
N ALA A 82 -22.78 12.31 -1.45
CA ALA A 82 -22.15 13.57 -1.80
C ALA A 82 -21.69 14.32 -0.54
N ASN A 83 -20.65 15.16 -0.68
CA ASN A 83 -20.08 15.96 0.40
C ASN A 83 -19.46 15.14 1.56
N THR A 84 -19.24 13.83 1.38
CA THR A 84 -18.57 13.00 2.37
C THR A 84 -17.06 13.22 2.34
N ASN A 85 -16.46 13.56 3.47
CA ASN A 85 -15.00 13.62 3.59
C ASN A 85 -14.41 12.23 3.39
N CYS A 86 -13.63 12.08 2.33
CA CYS A 86 -12.93 10.84 2.02
C CYS A 86 -11.42 11.04 2.05
N TRP A 87 -10.68 9.97 2.30
CA TRP A 87 -9.25 9.93 2.02
C TRP A 87 -8.89 8.70 1.21
N TRP A 88 -7.90 8.86 0.34
CA TRP A 88 -7.42 7.83 -0.57
C TRP A 88 -5.90 7.85 -0.59
N ARG A 89 -5.27 6.69 -0.37
CA ARG A 89 -3.82 6.57 -0.41
C ARG A 89 -3.36 6.12 -1.78
N ILE A 90 -2.33 6.77 -2.28
CA ILE A 90 -1.56 6.37 -3.46
C ILE A 90 -0.10 6.27 -3.03
N SER A 91 0.57 5.20 -3.44
CA SER A 91 2.02 5.13 -3.29
C SER A 91 2.71 4.96 -4.63
N LEU A 92 3.89 5.54 -4.73
CA LEU A 92 4.78 5.48 -5.87
C LEU A 92 6.09 4.88 -5.39
N LEU A 93 6.65 3.94 -6.15
CA LEU A 93 7.86 3.20 -5.78
C LEU A 93 9.06 3.64 -6.61
N ASP A 94 8.82 4.06 -7.85
CA ASP A 94 9.87 4.53 -8.75
C ASP A 94 10.26 5.98 -8.43
N ASP A 95 11.56 6.22 -8.36
CA ASP A 95 12.17 7.48 -7.98
C ASP A 95 11.79 8.65 -8.89
N ASN A 96 11.59 8.37 -10.17
CA ASN A 96 11.24 9.39 -11.16
C ASN A 96 9.74 9.68 -11.16
N LEU A 97 8.91 8.73 -10.74
CA LEU A 97 7.46 8.78 -10.93
C LEU A 97 6.80 9.93 -10.17
N PHE A 98 7.31 10.29 -8.99
CA PHE A 98 6.78 11.45 -8.27
C PHE A 98 7.08 12.76 -8.98
N GLY A 99 8.30 12.90 -9.52
CA GLY A 99 8.74 14.07 -10.28
C GLY A 99 8.00 14.21 -11.61
N GLU A 100 7.82 13.10 -12.33
CA GLU A 100 7.00 13.06 -13.56
C GLU A 100 5.55 13.49 -13.29
N LEU A 101 5.02 13.17 -12.11
CA LEU A 101 3.67 13.56 -11.68
C LEU A 101 3.59 14.97 -11.05
N THR A 102 4.67 15.77 -11.06
CA THR A 102 4.66 17.12 -10.47
C THR A 102 3.52 17.98 -10.99
N GLN A 103 3.26 17.94 -12.29
CA GLN A 103 2.16 18.70 -12.90
C GLN A 103 0.78 18.25 -12.42
N LEU A 104 0.60 16.97 -12.06
CA LEU A 104 -0.62 16.46 -11.43
C LEU A 104 -0.81 17.07 -10.05
N TRP A 105 0.27 17.16 -9.27
CA TRP A 105 0.24 17.69 -7.90
C TRP A 105 0.06 19.22 -7.86
N LEU A 106 0.48 19.93 -8.91
CA LEU A 106 0.29 21.39 -9.02
C LEU A 106 -1.10 21.76 -9.56
N ASN A 107 -1.63 20.97 -10.50
CA ASN A 107 -2.90 21.26 -11.19
C ASN A 107 -4.06 20.44 -10.61
N ILE A 108 -4.12 20.34 -9.29
CA ILE A 108 -5.20 19.63 -8.61
C ILE A 108 -6.50 20.45 -8.77
N ASN A 109 -7.39 19.96 -9.64
CA ASN A 109 -8.71 20.51 -10.02
C ASN A 109 -8.74 21.63 -11.08
N PRO A 110 -8.47 21.37 -12.38
CA PRO A 110 -8.62 22.41 -13.40
C PRO A 110 -10.01 22.42 -14.07
N ASP A 111 -10.70 21.27 -14.21
CA ASP A 111 -12.17 21.16 -14.38
C ASP A 111 -12.70 19.77 -14.85
N GLN A 112 -11.89 18.76 -15.25
CA GLN A 112 -12.50 17.64 -16.01
C GLN A 112 -12.05 16.16 -15.84
N SER A 113 -11.14 15.74 -14.95
CA SER A 113 -10.65 14.33 -15.01
C SER A 113 -10.75 13.47 -13.75
N CYS A 114 -11.16 14.01 -12.59
CA CYS A 114 -11.26 13.21 -11.36
C CYS A 114 -12.71 12.77 -11.11
N HIS A 115 -13.13 11.63 -11.66
CA HIS A 115 -14.45 11.07 -11.40
C HIS A 115 -14.40 9.58 -11.09
N LEU A 116 -15.30 9.13 -10.20
CA LEU A 116 -15.47 7.73 -9.85
C LEU A 116 -16.91 7.32 -10.14
N GLY A 117 -17.12 6.72 -11.31
CA GLY A 117 -18.46 6.53 -11.88
C GLY A 117 -19.11 7.89 -12.18
N PRO A 118 -20.35 8.15 -11.70
CA PRO A 118 -21.03 9.43 -11.92
C PRO A 118 -20.53 10.56 -11.00
N ALA A 119 -19.66 10.26 -10.03
CA ALA A 119 -19.26 11.20 -9.01
C ALA A 119 -17.96 11.93 -9.37
N ASN A 120 -18.04 13.23 -9.62
CA ASN A 120 -16.87 14.10 -9.68
C ASN A 120 -16.27 14.26 -8.28
N LEU A 121 -14.97 14.02 -8.16
CA LEU A 121 -14.22 14.12 -6.92
C LEU A 121 -13.46 15.44 -6.89
N ASN A 122 -13.63 16.20 -5.82
CA ASN A 122 -12.82 17.38 -5.55
C ASN A 122 -11.68 16.99 -4.62
N ILE A 123 -10.43 17.16 -5.05
CA ILE A 123 -9.26 16.91 -4.21
C ILE A 123 -9.01 18.17 -3.38
N ILE A 124 -9.12 18.07 -2.06
CA ILE A 124 -8.99 19.20 -1.14
C ILE A 124 -7.52 19.44 -0.77
N SER A 125 -6.77 18.37 -0.56
CA SER A 125 -5.37 18.43 -0.15
C SER A 125 -4.66 17.12 -0.40
N ILE A 126 -3.33 17.19 -0.49
CA ILE A 126 -2.44 16.04 -0.57
C ILE A 126 -1.49 16.09 0.62
N LEU A 127 -1.38 14.99 1.32
CA LEU A 127 -0.46 14.80 2.44
C LEU A 127 0.70 13.94 1.96
N ASN A 128 1.91 14.46 2.10
CA ASN A 128 3.18 13.76 1.84
C ASN A 128 4.07 13.64 3.09
N THR A 129 3.80 14.41 4.14
CA THR A 129 4.51 14.34 5.42
C THR A 129 3.70 13.54 6.47
N PRO A 130 4.32 12.59 7.19
CA PRO A 130 3.67 11.87 8.27
C PRO A 130 3.04 12.80 9.32
N LYS A 131 1.83 12.49 9.76
CA LYS A 131 1.17 13.13 10.91
C LYS A 131 0.60 12.06 11.81
N SER A 132 0.51 12.33 13.12
CA SER A 132 0.00 11.36 14.12
C SER A 132 -1.39 10.80 13.77
N ASN A 133 -2.23 11.60 13.11
CA ASN A 133 -3.57 11.19 12.69
C ASN A 133 -3.64 10.52 11.30
N GLN A 134 -2.52 10.42 10.58
CA GLN A 134 -2.43 9.84 9.23
C GLN A 134 -1.15 8.99 9.11
N PRO A 135 -1.14 7.78 9.70
CA PRO A 135 0.04 6.91 9.76
C PRO A 135 0.36 6.20 8.44
N TRP A 136 -0.36 6.55 7.37
CA TRP A 136 -0.23 5.97 6.03
C TRP A 136 0.48 6.91 5.05
N VAL A 137 1.05 8.00 5.57
CA VAL A 137 1.81 8.99 4.80
C VAL A 137 3.29 8.83 5.12
N GLY A 138 4.13 8.92 4.09
CA GLY A 138 5.59 8.85 4.24
C GLY A 138 6.31 9.18 2.94
N SER A 139 7.53 9.70 3.08
CA SER A 139 8.44 9.96 1.96
C SER A 139 9.87 9.85 2.49
N PHE A 140 10.48 8.69 2.28
CA PHE A 140 11.89 8.43 2.58
C PHE A 140 12.52 7.83 1.33
N SER A 141 13.71 8.29 0.96
CA SER A 141 14.53 7.62 -0.05
C SER A 141 14.86 6.19 0.36
N TYR A 142 15.17 5.33 -0.62
CA TYR A 142 15.62 3.97 -0.34
C TYR A 142 16.82 3.96 0.60
N GLN A 143 17.74 4.90 0.41
CA GLN A 143 18.88 5.10 1.31
C GLN A 143 18.45 5.50 2.73
N GLU A 144 17.56 6.48 2.89
CA GLU A 144 17.04 6.84 4.21
C GLU A 144 16.27 5.69 4.89
N ILE A 145 15.51 4.89 4.13
CA ILE A 145 14.83 3.71 4.67
C ILE A 145 15.87 2.72 5.23
N TYR A 146 16.94 2.46 4.48
CA TYR A 146 18.02 1.58 4.93
C TYR A 146 18.78 2.17 6.12
N GLU A 147 19.20 3.44 6.06
CA GLU A 147 20.00 4.08 7.11
C GLU A 147 19.27 4.14 8.45
N ASN A 148 17.96 4.43 8.42
CA ASN A 148 17.10 4.49 9.61
C ASN A 148 16.70 3.10 10.14
N ALA A 149 16.90 2.04 9.36
CA ALA A 149 16.57 0.68 9.79
C ALA A 149 17.50 0.23 10.94
N SER A 150 16.91 -0.45 11.92
CA SER A 150 17.67 -0.97 13.06
C SER A 150 18.48 -2.21 12.68
N GLU A 151 19.74 -2.22 13.09
CA GLU A 151 20.66 -3.37 12.95
C GLU A 151 20.56 -4.39 14.09
N SER A 152 19.72 -4.13 15.10
CA SER A 152 19.59 -4.96 16.31
C SER A 152 18.16 -5.36 16.67
N GLN A 153 17.14 -4.71 16.08
CA GLN A 153 15.74 -5.04 16.31
C GLN A 153 15.41 -6.39 15.67
N ARG A 154 15.01 -7.34 16.52
CA ARG A 154 14.71 -8.73 16.11
C ARG A 154 13.23 -9.06 16.13
N ILE A 155 12.36 -8.13 16.52
CA ILE A 155 10.91 -8.29 16.52
C ILE A 155 10.30 -7.37 15.47
N ILE A 156 9.54 -7.95 14.54
CA ILE A 156 8.96 -7.26 13.40
C ILE A 156 7.47 -7.57 13.36
N THR A 157 6.67 -6.60 13.74
CA THR A 157 5.21 -6.70 13.69
C THR A 157 4.68 -6.02 12.43
N LEU A 158 4.01 -6.78 11.57
CA LEU A 158 3.36 -6.28 10.37
C LEU A 158 1.85 -6.31 10.53
N ASN A 159 1.22 -5.19 10.23
CA ASN A 159 -0.23 -5.08 10.17
C ASN A 159 -0.72 -5.06 8.72
N PHE A 160 -1.57 -6.03 8.38
CA PHE A 160 -2.27 -6.17 7.12
C PHE A 160 -3.62 -5.43 7.22
N ALA A 161 -3.65 -4.17 6.78
CA ALA A 161 -4.81 -3.30 6.94
C ALA A 161 -5.90 -3.53 5.88
N THR A 162 -5.54 -4.17 4.76
CA THR A 162 -6.48 -4.62 3.72
C THR A 162 -6.17 -6.07 3.35
N PRO A 163 -7.14 -6.82 2.79
CA PRO A 163 -6.95 -8.23 2.49
C PRO A 163 -5.69 -8.47 1.65
N THR A 164 -4.82 -9.34 2.15
CA THR A 164 -3.51 -9.64 1.56
C THR A 164 -3.43 -11.11 1.19
N CYS A 165 -3.04 -11.42 -0.04
CA CYS A 165 -2.76 -12.79 -0.47
C CYS A 165 -1.51 -12.83 -1.34
N PHE A 166 -0.88 -14.00 -1.43
CA PHE A 166 0.40 -14.22 -2.09
C PHE A 166 0.25 -15.26 -3.18
N ARG A 167 1.16 -15.25 -4.16
CA ARG A 167 1.25 -16.30 -5.19
C ARG A 167 2.14 -17.41 -4.66
N GLN A 168 1.65 -18.64 -4.62
CA GLN A 168 2.43 -19.84 -4.27
C GLN A 168 2.25 -20.90 -5.37
N GLY A 169 3.28 -21.07 -6.20
CA GLY A 169 3.19 -21.88 -7.41
C GLY A 169 2.10 -21.34 -8.35
N SER A 170 1.13 -22.17 -8.71
CA SER A 170 0.02 -21.81 -9.59
C SER A 170 -1.19 -21.18 -8.88
N TYR A 171 -1.23 -21.20 -7.54
CA TYR A 171 -2.39 -20.79 -6.75
C TYR A 171 -2.10 -19.58 -5.88
N ASP A 172 -3.15 -18.89 -5.44
CA ASP A 172 -3.04 -17.80 -4.47
C ASP A 172 -3.24 -18.38 -3.05
N THR A 173 -2.42 -17.96 -2.09
CA THR A 173 -2.51 -18.35 -0.67
C THR A 173 -2.74 -17.13 0.21
N PRO A 174 -3.67 -17.20 1.19
CA PRO A 174 -3.86 -16.14 2.17
C PRO A 174 -2.81 -16.17 3.29
N MET A 175 -1.98 -17.22 3.37
CA MET A 175 -1.06 -17.40 4.49
C MET A 175 0.17 -16.48 4.37
N PRO A 176 0.41 -15.57 5.33
CA PRO A 176 1.60 -14.73 5.36
C PRO A 176 2.78 -15.52 5.93
N THR A 177 3.37 -16.43 5.16
CA THR A 177 4.61 -17.09 5.58
C THR A 177 5.80 -16.13 5.49
N LYS A 178 6.90 -16.45 6.20
CA LYS A 178 8.17 -15.73 6.09
C LYS A 178 8.59 -15.55 4.63
N ASP A 179 8.51 -16.60 3.83
CA ASP A 179 8.91 -16.58 2.42
C ASP A 179 7.97 -15.71 1.59
N CYS A 180 6.66 -15.79 1.83
CA CYS A 180 5.68 -14.97 1.14
C CYS A 180 5.87 -13.46 1.41
N VAL A 181 6.09 -13.10 2.67
CA VAL A 181 6.21 -11.71 3.09
C VAL A 181 7.54 -11.11 2.65
N PHE A 182 8.65 -11.71 3.07
CA PHE A 182 9.96 -11.09 2.86
C PHE A 182 10.41 -11.16 1.40
N ASN A 183 10.10 -12.24 0.66
CA ASN A 183 10.35 -12.23 -0.79
C ASN A 183 9.44 -11.24 -1.53
N SER A 184 8.20 -11.03 -1.08
CA SER A 184 7.32 -10.02 -1.70
C SER A 184 7.86 -8.59 -1.52
N LEU A 185 8.53 -8.31 -0.39
CA LEU A 185 9.19 -7.04 -0.13
C LEU A 185 10.48 -6.93 -0.93
N LEU A 186 11.34 -7.95 -0.84
CA LEU A 186 12.63 -8.01 -1.54
C LEU A 186 12.46 -7.85 -3.05
N ASN A 187 11.56 -8.61 -3.68
CA ASN A 187 11.28 -8.50 -5.12
C ASN A 187 10.81 -7.10 -5.58
N ARG A 188 10.23 -6.30 -4.67
CA ARG A 188 9.85 -4.91 -4.98
C ARG A 188 10.97 -3.94 -4.64
N TRP A 189 11.74 -4.23 -3.60
CA TRP A 189 12.95 -3.50 -3.26
C TRP A 189 13.93 -3.58 -4.44
N ASP A 190 14.34 -4.79 -4.85
CA ASP A 190 15.31 -5.01 -5.92
C ASP A 190 14.88 -4.43 -7.27
N LYS A 191 13.56 -4.30 -7.49
CA LYS A 191 13.04 -3.75 -8.73
C LYS A 191 13.17 -2.22 -8.81
N TYR A 192 13.09 -1.53 -7.68
CA TYR A 192 12.91 -0.07 -7.64
C TYR A 192 13.98 0.67 -6.86
N SER A 193 14.67 -0.03 -5.96
CA SER A 193 15.85 0.44 -5.27
C SER A 193 17.08 0.20 -6.13
N GLU A 194 18.01 1.16 -6.11
CA GLU A 194 19.37 0.96 -6.64
C GLU A 194 20.27 0.22 -5.63
N MET A 195 19.78 -0.03 -4.42
CA MET A 195 20.50 -0.75 -3.37
C MET A 195 20.20 -2.24 -3.43
N GLU A 196 21.20 -3.04 -3.77
CA GLU A 196 21.09 -4.50 -3.72
C GLU A 196 21.17 -4.99 -2.27
N PHE A 197 20.20 -5.82 -1.88
CA PHE A 197 20.27 -6.55 -0.62
C PHE A 197 20.88 -7.93 -0.84
N PHE A 198 21.60 -8.42 0.17
CA PHE A 198 22.11 -9.79 0.16
C PHE A 198 20.96 -10.78 0.37
N GLU A 199 21.25 -12.07 0.18
CA GLU A 199 20.28 -13.12 0.46
C GLU A 199 19.77 -13.00 1.92
N ILE A 200 18.48 -12.66 2.03
CA ILE A 200 17.81 -12.53 3.32
C ILE A 200 17.78 -13.90 3.99
N PRO A 201 18.26 -14.06 5.25
CA PRO A 201 18.29 -15.34 5.93
C PRO A 201 16.88 -15.76 6.39
N LEU A 202 16.03 -16.15 5.44
CA LEU A 202 14.63 -16.50 5.70
C LEU A 202 14.49 -17.62 6.72
N GLU A 203 15.42 -18.57 6.76
CA GLU A 203 15.42 -19.68 7.73
C GLU A 203 15.59 -19.23 9.19
N SER A 204 16.02 -17.99 9.41
CA SER A 204 16.16 -17.39 10.74
C SER A 204 14.90 -16.62 11.17
N ILE A 205 13.90 -16.47 10.31
CA ILE A 205 12.72 -15.65 10.57
C ILE A 205 11.51 -16.55 10.88
N TYR A 206 10.94 -16.45 12.07
CA TYR A 206 9.79 -17.27 12.46
C TYR A 206 8.62 -16.42 12.96
N PRO A 207 7.37 -16.75 12.62
CA PRO A 207 6.22 -16.09 13.21
C PRO A 207 6.14 -16.43 14.71
N SER A 208 6.10 -15.41 15.57
CA SER A 208 5.97 -15.54 17.02
C SER A 208 4.59 -15.12 17.54
N TYR A 209 3.80 -14.42 16.73
CA TYR A 209 2.41 -14.08 17.02
C TYR A 209 1.62 -13.95 15.71
N ILE A 210 0.40 -14.46 15.70
CA ILE A 210 -0.52 -14.41 14.56
C ILE A 210 -1.92 -14.13 15.08
N ASP A 211 -2.49 -12.99 14.67
CA ASP A 211 -3.90 -12.66 14.86
C ASP A 211 -4.45 -12.11 13.55
N ILE A 212 -4.96 -13.01 12.72
CA ILE A 212 -5.42 -12.71 11.37
C ILE A 212 -6.78 -13.33 11.10
N ASN A 213 -7.57 -12.65 10.29
CA ASN A 213 -8.85 -13.12 9.80
C ASN A 213 -8.85 -13.18 8.28
N THR A 214 -9.45 -14.23 7.72
CA THR A 214 -9.60 -14.36 6.27
C THR A 214 -10.75 -13.51 5.77
N GLU A 215 -10.52 -12.79 4.68
CA GLU A 215 -11.47 -11.90 4.05
C GLU A 215 -11.54 -12.18 2.55
N ILE A 216 -12.75 -12.09 2.00
CA ILE A 216 -12.99 -12.31 0.57
C ILE A 216 -13.13 -10.97 -0.12
N VAL A 217 -12.26 -10.70 -1.09
CA VAL A 217 -12.38 -9.57 -2.00
C VAL A 217 -12.91 -10.07 -3.33
N THR A 218 -14.07 -9.54 -3.73
CA THR A 218 -14.67 -9.86 -5.03
C THR A 218 -14.28 -8.77 -6.04
N ASP A 219 -13.62 -9.18 -7.11
CA ASP A 219 -13.52 -8.42 -8.36
C ASP A 219 -14.49 -9.02 -9.39
N SER A 220 -14.92 -8.24 -10.37
CA SER A 220 -15.97 -8.59 -11.34
C SER A 220 -15.88 -9.99 -11.97
N ARG A 221 -14.65 -10.53 -12.12
CA ARG A 221 -14.38 -11.85 -12.71
C ARG A 221 -13.56 -12.80 -11.82
N SER A 222 -13.26 -12.41 -10.57
CA SER A 222 -12.38 -13.21 -9.71
C SER A 222 -12.65 -12.94 -8.23
N LYS A 223 -12.51 -13.98 -7.40
CA LYS A 223 -12.52 -13.84 -5.94
C LYS A 223 -11.11 -14.08 -5.42
N PHE A 224 -10.66 -13.20 -4.53
CA PHE A 224 -9.41 -13.36 -3.82
C PHE A 224 -9.72 -13.59 -2.35
N ILE A 225 -9.08 -14.61 -1.77
CA ILE A 225 -9.11 -14.86 -0.33
C ILE A 225 -7.78 -14.35 0.20
N GLY A 226 -7.84 -13.35 1.08
CA GLY A 226 -6.66 -12.77 1.73
C GLY A 226 -6.84 -12.67 3.23
N VAL A 227 -5.82 -12.17 3.93
CA VAL A 227 -5.86 -11.93 5.37
C VAL A 227 -5.79 -10.46 5.72
N VAL A 228 -6.43 -10.12 6.83
CA VAL A 228 -6.29 -8.85 7.55
C VAL A 228 -5.92 -9.15 8.99
N GLY A 229 -5.21 -8.24 9.66
CA GLY A 229 -4.79 -8.41 11.05
C GLY A 229 -3.30 -8.16 11.25
N GLU A 230 -2.69 -8.91 12.15
CA GLU A 230 -1.31 -8.73 12.58
C GLU A 230 -0.53 -10.05 12.56
N VAL A 231 0.71 -9.98 12.11
CA VAL A 231 1.69 -11.05 12.31
C VAL A 231 2.98 -10.45 12.83
N THR A 232 3.50 -11.02 13.91
CA THR A 232 4.83 -10.69 14.40
C THR A 232 5.80 -11.80 14.03
N TYR A 233 6.91 -11.41 13.41
CA TYR A 233 8.05 -12.25 13.11
C TYR A 233 9.19 -11.95 14.08
N ARG A 234 9.95 -12.97 14.42
CA ARG A 234 11.16 -12.86 15.22
C ARG A 234 12.36 -13.45 14.49
N ILE A 235 13.47 -12.74 14.55
CA ILE A 235 14.76 -13.15 13.98
C ILE A 235 15.54 -13.92 15.04
N PHE A 236 15.88 -15.17 14.75
CA PHE A 236 16.62 -16.09 15.62
C PHE A 236 18.03 -16.39 15.08
N GLY A 237 18.87 -16.95 15.95
CA GLY A 237 20.23 -17.33 15.62
C GLY A 237 21.23 -16.17 15.61
N ASP A 238 22.49 -16.52 15.37
CA ASP A 238 23.58 -15.57 15.20
C ASP A 238 23.56 -15.02 13.78
N ILE A 239 23.07 -13.79 13.64
CA ILE A 239 22.84 -13.12 12.36
C ILE A 239 23.58 -11.80 12.41
N GLU A 240 24.35 -11.55 11.36
CA GLU A 240 25.13 -10.33 11.18
C GLU A 240 24.21 -9.10 11.27
N PRO A 241 24.64 -8.02 11.96
CA PRO A 241 23.84 -6.81 12.12
C PRO A 241 23.34 -6.21 10.79
N GLU A 242 24.14 -6.31 9.72
CA GLU A 242 23.77 -5.85 8.39
C GLU A 242 22.54 -6.59 7.82
N LYS A 243 22.47 -7.92 7.97
CA LYS A 243 21.31 -8.70 7.54
C LYS A 243 20.07 -8.37 8.36
N ILE A 244 20.23 -8.13 9.67
CA ILE A 244 19.12 -7.66 10.51
C ILE A 244 18.63 -6.29 10.03
N LYS A 245 19.56 -5.40 9.67
CA LYS A 245 19.25 -4.08 9.11
C LYS A 245 18.47 -4.18 7.81
N GLN A 246 18.88 -5.05 6.88
CA GLN A 246 18.17 -5.30 5.63
C GLN A 246 16.73 -5.82 5.87
N ILE A 247 16.54 -6.76 6.80
CA ILE A 247 15.19 -7.27 7.15
C ILE A 247 14.32 -6.14 7.73
N ASN A 248 14.89 -5.31 8.60
CA ASN A 248 14.19 -4.15 9.16
C ASN A 248 13.83 -3.12 8.08
N ALA A 249 14.74 -2.82 7.15
CA ALA A 249 14.51 -1.92 6.03
C ALA A 249 13.37 -2.42 5.14
N LEU A 250 13.32 -3.73 4.84
CA LEU A 250 12.19 -4.32 4.10
C LEU A 250 10.86 -4.15 4.86
N ALA A 251 10.86 -4.35 6.18
CA ALA A 251 9.67 -4.17 7.00
C ALA A 251 9.19 -2.71 7.02
N ASP A 252 10.11 -1.75 7.09
CA ASP A 252 9.82 -0.32 7.06
C ASP A 252 9.35 0.12 5.67
N PHE A 253 9.87 -0.50 4.60
CA PHE A 253 9.44 -0.30 3.22
C PHE A 253 7.99 -0.76 2.94
N ALA A 254 7.44 -1.66 3.75
CA ALA A 254 6.10 -2.22 3.53
C ALA A 254 5.01 -1.15 3.41
N ILE A 255 5.15 -0.02 4.13
CA ILE A 255 4.20 1.11 4.08
C ILE A 255 4.10 1.74 2.69
N TYR A 256 5.05 1.54 1.78
CA TYR A 256 5.03 2.08 0.42
C TYR A 256 4.47 1.06 -0.56
N CYS A 257 5.08 -0.12 -0.57
CA CYS A 257 4.88 -1.11 -1.63
C CYS A 257 3.71 -2.05 -1.37
N GLY A 258 3.25 -2.14 -0.12
CA GLY A 258 2.32 -3.17 0.31
C GLY A 258 2.88 -4.59 0.12
N LEU A 259 2.03 -5.59 0.29
CA LEU A 259 2.40 -6.99 0.21
C LEU A 259 1.53 -7.78 -0.75
N GLY A 260 2.14 -8.79 -1.37
CA GLY A 260 1.42 -9.80 -2.12
C GLY A 260 0.77 -9.26 -3.39
N ARG A 261 -0.46 -9.70 -3.64
CA ARG A 261 -1.16 -9.56 -4.92
C ARG A 261 -2.05 -8.32 -4.93
N LYS A 262 -2.25 -7.78 -6.13
CA LYS A 262 -3.26 -6.74 -6.42
C LYS A 262 -3.09 -5.46 -5.56
N THR A 263 -1.86 -5.13 -5.18
CA THR A 263 -1.55 -3.84 -4.53
C THR A 263 -1.91 -2.60 -5.37
N PRO A 264 -1.88 -2.63 -6.72
CA PRO A 264 -2.41 -1.54 -7.55
C PRO A 264 -3.95 -1.45 -7.53
N MET A 265 -4.65 -2.35 -6.83
CA MET A 265 -6.11 -2.42 -6.77
C MET A 265 -6.63 -2.43 -5.31
N GLY A 266 -5.89 -1.91 -4.34
CA GLY A 266 -6.40 -1.77 -2.97
C GLY A 266 -6.20 -2.97 -2.03
N MET A 267 -5.57 -4.04 -2.49
CA MET A 267 -5.18 -5.17 -1.63
C MET A 267 -3.76 -4.97 -1.07
N GLY A 268 -3.40 -5.72 -0.03
CA GLY A 268 -1.99 -5.77 0.39
C GLY A 268 -1.47 -4.51 1.09
N MET A 269 -2.33 -3.57 1.47
CA MET A 269 -1.90 -2.41 2.25
C MET A 269 -1.43 -2.87 3.63
N THR A 270 -0.12 -2.80 3.84
CA THR A 270 0.58 -3.28 5.03
C THR A 270 1.52 -2.20 5.55
N ARG A 271 1.72 -2.15 6.86
CA ARG A 271 2.80 -1.37 7.47
C ARG A 271 3.39 -2.10 8.66
N ARG A 272 4.61 -1.74 9.01
CA ARG A 272 5.20 -2.09 10.30
C ARG A 272 4.50 -1.34 11.43
N LEU A 273 4.26 -2.02 12.55
CA LEU A 273 3.87 -1.40 13.80
C LEU A 273 5.13 -1.14 14.64
N ASN A 274 5.22 0.06 15.20
CA ASN A 274 6.28 0.36 16.16
C ASN A 274 6.06 -0.48 17.41
N TYR A 275 7.09 -1.21 17.82
CA TYR A 275 7.10 -1.92 19.09
C TYR A 275 6.95 -0.87 20.19
N LYS A 276 5.87 -0.94 20.97
CA LYS A 276 5.80 -0.22 22.23
C LYS A 276 6.45 -1.13 23.26
N GLU A 277 7.62 -0.72 23.74
CA GLU A 277 8.20 -1.28 24.96
C GLU A 277 7.22 -1.18 26.14
#